data_AF-A0A3A6TQN0-F1
#
_entry.id   AF-A0A3A6TQN0-F1
#
_cell.length_a   1.000
_cell.length_b   1.000
_cell.length_c   1.000
_cell.angle_alpha   90.00
_cell.angle_beta   90.00
_cell.angle_gamma   90.00
#
_symmetry.space_group_name_H-M   'P 1'
#
loop_
_entity.id
_entity.type
_entity.pdbx_description
1 polymer ?
#
loop_
_entity_poly.entity_id
_entity_poly.type
_entity_poly.pdbx_seq_one_letter_code
_entity_poly.pdbx_strand_id
1 'polypeptide(L)'
;MDDNTDPDNDENGSNKGKFSKRKGKRSKTANLQIHNEKVIEPEAHIPSNAQFIGYKTFVVQNIEINNINTCYKMARYRLADGSIVSGQLPAELKGSHFGTTLRTYVLYQHHHCQVTQSLLLEQLREWGVDISAGQLNRLLSEKYDDFHQEKDD
;
A
#
# COMPACT_ATOMS: atom_id res chain seq x y z
N MET A 1 -32.63 -7.12 -10.62
CA MET A 1 -32.83 -8.49 -11.14
C MET A 1 -32.29 -8.41 -12.53
N ASP A 2 -31.10 -8.95 -12.78
CA ASP A 2 -30.61 -9.15 -14.14
C ASP A 2 -29.80 -10.43 -14.15
N ASP A 3 -30.15 -11.24 -15.13
CA ASP A 3 -29.96 -12.66 -15.30
C ASP A 3 -28.62 -12.89 -16.01
N ASN A 4 -27.66 -13.54 -15.36
CA ASN A 4 -26.40 -13.95 -16.01
C ASN A 4 -26.54 -15.41 -16.43
N THR A 5 -26.93 -15.60 -17.68
CA THR A 5 -27.02 -16.89 -18.35
C THR A 5 -25.67 -17.22 -18.99
N ASP A 6 -24.92 -18.17 -18.42
CA ASP A 6 -23.84 -18.89 -19.12
C ASP A 6 -24.46 -20.14 -19.77
N PRO A 7 -24.41 -20.35 -21.10
CA PRO A 7 -24.78 -21.61 -21.68
C PRO A 7 -23.51 -22.40 -22.02
N ASP A 8 -23.28 -23.48 -21.28
CA ASP A 8 -22.59 -24.66 -21.82
C ASP A 8 -23.34 -25.89 -21.32
N ASN A 9 -24.08 -26.49 -22.25
CA ASN A 9 -24.91 -27.67 -22.04
C ASN A 9 -24.23 -28.85 -22.73
N ASP A 10 -23.66 -29.76 -21.95
CA ASP A 10 -23.35 -31.12 -22.39
C ASP A 10 -24.01 -32.10 -21.41
N GLU A 11 -24.87 -32.95 -21.97
CA GLU A 11 -25.78 -33.83 -21.26
C GLU A 11 -25.13 -35.10 -20.68
N ASN A 12 -25.78 -35.56 -19.60
CA ASN A 12 -26.03 -36.94 -19.20
C ASN A 12 -25.06 -37.69 -18.26
N GLY A 13 -25.59 -38.04 -17.08
CA GLY A 13 -24.94 -38.94 -16.12
C GLY A 13 -25.54 -38.86 -14.71
N SER A 14 -26.73 -39.42 -14.52
CA SER A 14 -27.45 -39.51 -13.25
C SER A 14 -26.65 -40.23 -12.14
N ASN A 15 -26.36 -39.56 -11.03
CA ASN A 15 -26.12 -40.23 -9.75
C ASN A 15 -26.52 -39.35 -8.55
N LYS A 16 -27.49 -39.83 -7.76
CA LYS A 16 -28.03 -39.15 -6.56
C LYS A 16 -27.04 -39.24 -5.40
N GLY A 17 -26.06 -38.34 -5.38
CA GLY A 17 -25.20 -38.07 -4.22
C GLY A 17 -25.70 -36.86 -3.44
N LYS A 18 -25.77 -36.95 -2.10
CA LYS A 18 -26.05 -35.82 -1.20
C LYS A 18 -24.98 -34.73 -1.39
N PHE A 19 -25.26 -33.72 -2.20
CA PHE A 19 -24.41 -32.55 -2.32
C PHE A 19 -24.54 -31.72 -1.05
N SER A 20 -23.49 -31.71 -0.22
CA SER A 20 -23.30 -30.65 0.75
C SER A 20 -23.28 -29.32 -0.02
N LYS A 21 -24.09 -28.35 0.39
CA LYS A 21 -24.10 -27.00 -0.18
C LYS A 21 -22.70 -26.40 0.01
N ARG A 22 -21.83 -26.52 -0.99
CA ARG A 22 -20.58 -25.78 -1.05
C ARG A 22 -20.96 -24.31 -1.08
N LYS A 23 -20.67 -23.59 0.00
CA LYS A 23 -20.78 -22.13 0.07
C LYS A 23 -20.04 -21.56 -1.15
N GLY A 24 -20.77 -20.89 -2.05
CA GLY A 24 -20.20 -20.33 -3.26
C GLY A 24 -18.97 -19.48 -2.93
N LYS A 25 -17.89 -19.67 -3.68
CA LYS A 25 -16.64 -18.93 -3.51
C LYS A 25 -16.96 -17.45 -3.73
N ARG A 26 -16.83 -16.63 -2.67
CA ARG A 26 -17.02 -15.18 -2.77
C ARG A 26 -16.12 -14.64 -3.88
N SER A 27 -16.69 -13.85 -4.80
CA SER A 27 -15.89 -13.12 -5.78
C SER A 27 -14.95 -12.18 -5.04
N LYS A 28 -13.64 -12.42 -5.17
CA LYS A 28 -12.59 -11.68 -4.45
C LYS A 28 -12.50 -10.22 -4.87
N THR A 29 -12.99 -9.88 -6.07
CA THR A 29 -12.84 -8.55 -6.69
C THR A 29 -14.09 -7.69 -6.60
N ALA A 30 -15.26 -8.27 -6.26
CA ALA A 30 -16.54 -7.57 -6.33
C ALA A 30 -16.71 -6.38 -5.36
N ASN A 31 -15.84 -6.26 -4.34
CA ASN A 31 -15.91 -5.16 -3.36
C ASN A 31 -14.57 -4.39 -3.28
N LEU A 32 -13.68 -4.54 -4.26
CA LEU A 32 -12.44 -3.77 -4.27
C LEU A 32 -12.72 -2.35 -4.75
N GLN A 33 -12.17 -1.35 -4.06
CA GLN A 33 -12.12 0.02 -4.57
C GLN A 33 -11.21 0.07 -5.80
N ILE A 34 -11.76 0.54 -6.92
CA ILE A 34 -11.01 0.73 -8.15
C ILE A 34 -10.38 2.13 -8.12
N HIS A 35 -9.06 2.18 -8.00
CA HIS A 35 -8.32 3.44 -7.96
C HIS A 35 -7.99 3.97 -9.36
N ASN A 36 -7.89 3.08 -10.36
CA ASN A 36 -7.55 3.42 -11.73
C ASN A 36 -8.32 2.50 -12.69
N GLU A 37 -8.89 3.06 -13.75
CA GLU A 37 -9.57 2.32 -14.82
C GLU A 37 -8.87 2.61 -16.15
N LYS A 38 -8.66 1.56 -16.94
CA LYS A 38 -8.04 1.65 -18.27
C LYS A 38 -8.87 0.82 -19.24
N VAL A 39 -9.34 1.47 -20.30
CA VAL A 39 -9.96 0.78 -21.44
C VAL A 39 -8.84 0.25 -22.32
N ILE A 40 -8.93 -1.03 -22.68
CA ILE A 40 -8.03 -1.69 -23.63
C ILE A 40 -8.85 -1.96 -24.88
N GLU A 41 -8.54 -1.24 -25.96
CA GLU A 41 -9.16 -1.48 -27.26
C GLU A 41 -8.52 -2.71 -27.93
N PRO A 42 -9.28 -3.49 -28.73
CA PRO A 42 -8.71 -4.56 -29.53
C PRO A 42 -7.62 -4.04 -30.46
N GLU A 43 -6.44 -4.69 -30.48
CA GLU A 43 -5.38 -4.37 -31.44
C GLU A 43 -5.72 -4.79 -32.88
N ALA A 44 -6.64 -5.76 -33.01
CA ALA A 44 -7.09 -6.25 -34.30
C ALA A 44 -7.95 -5.21 -35.04
N HIS A 45 -7.90 -5.22 -36.37
CA HIS A 45 -8.77 -4.37 -37.19
C HIS A 45 -10.25 -4.69 -36.91
N ILE A 46 -10.99 -3.67 -36.48
CA ILE A 46 -12.43 -3.74 -36.26
C ILE A 46 -13.15 -3.35 -37.56
N PRO A 47 -13.93 -4.26 -38.19
CA PRO A 47 -14.73 -3.92 -39.37
C PRO A 47 -15.67 -2.75 -39.13
N SER A 48 -15.93 -1.93 -40.17
CA SER A 48 -16.78 -0.74 -40.06
C SER A 48 -18.25 -1.04 -39.70
N ASN A 49 -18.70 -2.27 -39.94
CA ASN A 49 -20.03 -2.75 -39.57
C ASN A 49 -20.10 -3.41 -38.18
N ALA A 50 -18.99 -3.46 -37.45
CA ALA A 50 -18.97 -4.00 -36.09
C ALA A 50 -19.71 -3.07 -35.12
N GLN A 51 -20.36 -3.67 -34.13
CA GLN A 51 -21.08 -2.94 -33.07
C GLN A 51 -20.37 -3.16 -31.74
N PHE A 52 -20.25 -2.09 -30.96
CA PHE A 52 -19.77 -2.16 -29.59
C PHE A 52 -20.85 -2.77 -28.69
N ILE A 53 -20.52 -3.85 -27.97
CA ILE A 53 -21.46 -4.59 -27.11
C ILE A 53 -21.22 -4.31 -25.61
N GLY A 54 -20.05 -3.76 -25.24
CA GLY A 54 -19.70 -3.46 -23.86
C GLY A 54 -18.27 -3.86 -23.52
N TYR A 55 -17.94 -3.75 -22.23
CA TYR A 55 -16.63 -4.13 -21.71
C TYR A 55 -16.71 -5.45 -20.93
N LYS A 56 -15.69 -6.29 -21.11
CA LYS A 56 -15.41 -7.39 -20.19
C LYS A 56 -14.43 -6.91 -19.12
N THR A 57 -14.89 -6.77 -17.89
CA THR A 57 -14.06 -6.25 -16.79
C THR A 57 -13.08 -7.30 -16.28
N PHE A 58 -11.81 -6.91 -16.13
CA PHE A 58 -10.78 -7.70 -15.46
C PHE A 58 -10.06 -6.83 -14.42
N VAL A 59 -10.18 -7.18 -13.13
CA VAL A 59 -9.63 -6.39 -12.02
C VAL A 59 -8.32 -7.00 -11.55
N VAL A 60 -7.26 -6.18 -11.54
CA VAL A 60 -5.94 -6.53 -10.98
C VAL A 60 -5.70 -5.69 -9.72
N GLN A 61 -5.32 -6.34 -8.63
CA GLN A 61 -4.89 -5.66 -7.40
C GLN A 61 -3.36 -5.59 -7.38
N ASN A 62 -2.81 -4.40 -7.14
CA ASN A 62 -1.38 -4.17 -7.05
C ASN A 62 -1.02 -3.47 -5.72
N ILE A 63 0.27 -3.49 -5.36
CA ILE A 63 0.85 -2.71 -4.26
C ILE A 63 1.95 -1.80 -4.82
N GLU A 64 1.99 -0.57 -4.32
CA GLU A 64 3.04 0.39 -4.65
C GLU A 64 3.81 0.73 -3.36
N ILE A 65 5.13 0.58 -3.39
CA ILE A 65 6.01 0.88 -2.25
C ILE A 65 6.97 1.98 -2.69
N ASN A 66 6.89 3.13 -2.03
CA ASN A 66 7.65 4.33 -2.39
C ASN A 66 8.34 4.91 -1.16
N ASN A 67 9.61 5.32 -1.32
CA ASN A 67 10.25 6.22 -0.37
C ASN A 67 9.85 7.68 -0.67
N ILE A 68 9.38 8.40 0.35
CA ILE A 68 8.94 9.80 0.24
C ILE A 68 9.78 10.67 1.18
N ASN A 69 10.53 11.62 0.59
CA ASN A 69 11.43 12.51 1.32
C ASN A 69 10.83 13.92 1.44
N THR A 70 10.68 14.42 2.68
CA THR A 70 10.20 15.79 2.95
C THR A 70 11.34 16.68 3.45
N CYS A 71 11.60 17.78 2.74
CA CYS A 71 12.61 18.77 3.15
C CYS A 71 11.96 19.92 3.94
N TYR A 72 12.16 19.95 5.26
CA TYR A 72 11.71 21.04 6.11
C TYR A 72 12.68 22.22 6.07
N LYS A 73 12.25 23.34 5.50
CA LYS A 73 13.03 24.59 5.49
C LYS A 73 12.60 25.48 6.66
N MET A 74 13.44 25.55 7.69
CA MET A 74 13.16 26.34 8.89
C MET A 74 13.53 27.80 8.63
N ALA A 75 12.51 28.68 8.55
CA ALA A 75 12.73 30.11 8.40
C ALA A 75 13.48 30.67 9.62
N ARG A 76 14.37 31.64 9.39
CA ARG A 76 15.15 32.31 10.44
C ARG A 76 15.10 33.81 10.21
N TYR A 77 14.78 34.57 11.25
CA TYR A 77 14.67 36.02 11.20
C TYR A 77 15.53 36.64 12.29
N ARG A 78 16.21 37.74 11.95
CA ARG A 78 16.89 38.59 12.93
C ARG A 78 15.93 39.69 13.36
N LEU A 79 15.72 39.85 14.66
CA LEU A 79 14.90 40.91 15.24
C LEU A 79 15.71 42.22 15.34
N ALA A 80 15.01 43.32 15.61
CA ALA A 80 15.62 44.65 15.73
C ALA A 80 16.66 44.75 16.87
N ASP A 81 16.49 43.95 17.92
CA ASP A 81 17.43 43.85 19.05
C ASP A 81 18.65 42.95 18.76
N GLY A 82 18.74 42.37 17.57
CA GLY A 82 19.81 41.48 17.14
C GLY A 82 19.60 40.00 17.46
N SER A 83 18.54 39.62 18.18
CA SER A 83 18.21 38.22 18.46
C SER A 83 17.71 37.47 17.21
N ILE A 84 17.77 36.14 17.22
CA ILE A 84 17.33 35.29 16.10
C ILE A 84 16.14 34.43 16.53
N VAL A 85 15.04 34.51 15.80
CA VAL A 85 13.91 33.59 15.91
C VAL A 85 13.94 32.61 14.74
N SER A 86 13.72 31.33 15.02
CA SER A 86 13.72 30.26 14.00
C SER A 86 12.44 29.45 14.09
N GLY A 87 11.88 29.07 12.94
CA GLY A 87 10.81 28.08 12.86
C GLY A 87 11.22 26.78 13.56
N GLN A 88 10.27 26.03 14.08
CA GLN A 88 10.52 24.80 14.84
C GLN A 88 10.02 23.59 14.05
N LEU A 89 10.74 22.47 14.14
CA LEU A 89 10.23 21.20 13.64
C LEU A 89 9.08 20.70 14.52
N PRO A 90 8.10 19.99 13.94
CA PRO A 90 7.14 19.19 14.71
C PRO A 90 7.85 18.33 15.75
N ALA A 91 7.26 18.19 16.94
CA ALA A 91 7.89 17.52 18.08
C ALA A 91 8.28 16.08 17.75
N GLU A 92 7.43 15.36 17.00
CA GLU A 92 7.62 13.97 16.59
C GLU A 92 8.84 13.73 15.69
N LEU A 93 9.29 14.78 14.98
CA LEU A 93 10.46 14.72 14.08
C LEU A 93 11.75 15.12 14.79
N LYS A 94 11.68 15.65 16.02
CA LYS A 94 12.88 16.08 16.75
C LYS A 94 13.76 14.87 17.07
N GLY A 95 15.00 14.91 16.58
CA GLY A 95 16.02 13.90 16.88
C GLY A 95 16.09 12.72 15.91
N SER A 96 15.21 12.64 14.91
CA SER A 96 15.26 11.59 13.89
C SER A 96 15.17 12.15 12.47
N HIS A 97 15.94 11.56 11.55
CA HIS A 97 15.85 11.80 10.12
C HIS A 97 14.87 10.86 9.41
N PHE A 98 14.28 9.92 10.15
CA PHE A 98 13.30 8.97 9.63
C PHE A 98 11.91 9.34 10.15
N GLY A 99 10.95 9.46 9.24
CA GLY A 99 9.57 9.78 9.60
C GLY A 99 8.92 8.72 10.49
N THR A 100 7.89 9.12 11.24
CA THR A 100 7.14 8.29 12.18
C THR A 100 6.67 6.98 11.53
N THR A 101 6.03 7.04 10.35
CA THR A 101 5.53 5.87 9.62
C THR A 101 6.62 4.85 9.31
N LEU A 102 7.79 5.31 8.83
CA LEU A 102 8.91 4.43 8.51
C LEU A 102 9.47 3.77 9.77
N ARG A 103 9.59 4.53 10.87
CA ARG A 103 10.07 4.00 12.15
C ARG A 103 9.12 2.93 12.70
N THR A 104 7.82 3.20 12.69
CA THR A 104 6.79 2.23 13.11
C THR A 104 6.82 0.96 12.27
N TYR A 105 6.95 1.09 10.95
CA TYR A 105 7.11 -0.05 10.04
C TYR A 105 8.33 -0.90 10.42
N VAL A 106 9.51 -0.27 10.58
CA VAL A 106 10.77 -0.95 10.90
C VAL A 106 10.66 -1.73 12.23
N LEU A 107 10.11 -1.10 13.26
CA LEU A 107 9.90 -1.73 14.56
C LEU A 107 8.92 -2.91 14.46
N TYR A 108 7.83 -2.74 13.73
CA TYR A 108 6.84 -3.81 13.54
C TYR A 108 7.45 -5.01 12.82
N GLN A 109 8.19 -4.77 11.73
CA GLN A 109 8.84 -5.85 10.97
C GLN A 109 9.83 -6.65 11.82
N HIS A 110 10.66 -5.96 12.60
CA HIS A 110 11.68 -6.61 13.41
C HIS A 110 11.06 -7.33 14.63
N HIS A 111 10.20 -6.67 15.40
CA HIS A 111 9.71 -7.22 16.66
C HIS A 111 8.49 -8.13 16.52
N HIS A 112 7.56 -7.83 15.62
CA HIS A 112 6.34 -8.63 15.44
C HIS A 112 6.49 -9.65 14.32
N CYS A 113 7.05 -9.26 13.18
CA CYS A 113 7.24 -10.17 12.06
C CYS A 113 8.56 -10.95 12.11
N GLN A 114 9.44 -10.69 13.10
CA GLN A 114 10.71 -11.38 13.29
C GLN A 114 11.63 -11.32 12.06
N VAL A 115 11.51 -10.24 11.27
CA VAL A 115 12.43 -9.98 10.15
C VAL A 115 13.79 -9.65 10.72
N THR A 116 14.84 -10.36 10.28
CA THR A 116 16.20 -10.11 10.77
C THR A 116 16.66 -8.71 10.36
N GLN A 117 17.51 -8.10 11.19
CA GLN A 117 18.05 -6.77 10.91
C GLN A 117 18.75 -6.68 9.55
N SER A 118 19.46 -7.74 9.13
CA SER A 118 20.15 -7.78 7.82
C SER A 118 19.17 -7.78 6.65
N LEU A 119 18.11 -8.58 6.71
CA LEU A 119 17.07 -8.62 5.65
C LEU A 119 16.27 -7.32 5.61
N LEU A 120 15.97 -6.75 6.78
CA LEU A 120 15.28 -5.46 6.86
C LEU A 120 16.14 -4.33 6.29
N LEU A 121 17.45 -4.33 6.56
CA LEU A 121 18.39 -3.37 5.98
C LEU A 121 18.46 -3.46 4.45
N GLU A 122 18.53 -4.67 3.91
CA GLU A 122 18.52 -4.93 2.47
C GLU A 122 17.23 -4.41 1.83
N GLN A 123 16.08 -4.83 2.35
CA GLN A 123 14.77 -4.41 1.87
C GLN A 123 14.60 -2.88 1.87
N LEU A 124 14.96 -2.20 2.96
CA LEU A 124 14.84 -0.75 3.06
C LEU A 124 15.68 -0.04 1.99
N ARG A 125 16.90 -0.54 1.72
CA ARG A 125 17.79 0.02 0.70
C ARG A 125 17.28 -0.24 -0.71
N GLU A 126 16.70 -1.41 -0.98
CA GLU A 126 16.04 -1.70 -2.25
C GLU A 126 14.88 -0.73 -2.51
N TRP A 127 14.17 -0.30 -1.47
CA TRP A 127 13.13 0.72 -1.55
C TRP A 127 13.67 2.15 -1.60
N GLY A 128 15.00 2.33 -1.65
CA GLY A 128 15.65 3.63 -1.76
C GLY A 128 15.71 4.41 -0.45
N VAL A 129 15.53 3.76 0.71
CA VAL A 129 15.78 4.38 2.02
C VAL A 129 17.29 4.39 2.29
N ASP A 130 17.86 5.59 2.40
CA ASP A 130 19.26 5.77 2.75
C ASP A 130 19.48 5.59 4.26
N ILE A 131 19.78 4.35 4.65
CA ILE A 131 20.00 3.95 6.03
C ILE A 131 21.24 3.06 6.17
N SER A 132 22.03 3.36 7.19
CA SER A 132 23.16 2.53 7.62
C SER A 132 22.72 1.45 8.62
N ALA A 133 23.50 0.36 8.71
CA ALA A 133 23.26 -0.68 9.70
C ALA A 133 23.25 -0.14 11.14
N GLY A 134 24.10 0.86 11.44
CA GLY A 134 24.16 1.51 12.75
C GLY A 134 22.92 2.36 13.06
N GLN A 135 22.41 3.10 12.07
CA GLN A 135 21.14 3.83 12.21
C GLN A 135 19.97 2.87 12.42
N LEU A 136 19.91 1.76 11.66
CA LEU A 136 18.90 0.73 11.86
C LEU A 136 19.00 0.12 13.26
N ASN A 137 20.20 -0.22 13.73
CA ASN A 137 20.41 -0.74 15.08
C ASN A 137 19.89 0.23 16.15
N ARG A 138 20.16 1.53 15.96
CA ARG A 138 19.72 2.59 16.86
C ARG A 138 18.19 2.69 16.87
N LEU A 139 17.53 2.64 15.70
CA LEU A 139 16.07 2.59 15.61
C LEU A 139 15.47 1.39 16.34
N LEU A 140 16.12 0.23 16.29
CA LEU A 140 15.63 -1.00 16.93
C LEU A 140 15.92 -1.05 18.44
N SER A 141 16.88 -0.26 18.93
CA SER A 141 17.32 -0.27 20.34
C SER A 141 16.73 0.89 21.15
N GLU A 142 16.40 2.01 20.52
CA GLU A 142 15.76 3.15 21.20
C GLU A 142 14.33 2.76 21.62
N LYS A 143 14.04 2.87 22.91
CA LYS A 143 12.67 2.77 23.42
C LYS A 143 11.90 3.99 22.94
N TYR A 144 10.97 3.79 22.02
CA TYR A 144 10.06 4.82 21.59
C TYR A 144 8.73 4.66 22.31
N ASP A 145 8.71 5.09 23.56
CA ASP A 145 7.51 5.09 24.41
C ASP A 145 6.44 6.10 23.89
N ASP A 146 6.78 6.92 22.90
CA ASP A 146 5.97 8.08 22.45
C ASP A 146 5.15 7.85 21.15
N PHE A 147 5.11 6.66 20.55
CA PHE A 147 4.40 6.42 19.27
C PHE A 147 2.87 6.28 19.38
N HIS A 148 2.22 6.92 20.36
CA HIS A 148 0.79 6.81 20.61
C HIS A 148 0.03 8.14 20.48
N GLN A 149 0.24 8.86 19.38
CA GLN A 149 -0.66 9.94 18.97
C GLN A 149 -0.98 9.83 17.48
N GLU A 150 -1.88 8.92 17.15
CA GLU A 150 -2.82 9.08 16.02
C GLU A 150 -4.00 8.10 16.22
N LYS A 151 -4.85 8.48 17.15
CA LYS A 151 -6.27 8.11 17.21
C LYS A 151 -6.95 9.32 17.81
N ASP A 152 -7.39 10.24 16.96
CA ASP A 152 -8.50 11.17 17.17
C ASP A 152 -8.51 12.14 15.98
N ASP A 153 -9.07 11.67 14.85
CA ASP A 153 -9.84 12.45 13.87
C ASP A 153 -10.64 11.48 12.96
#